data_AF-A0AAF0I9Y7-F1
#
_entry.id   AF-A0AAF0I9Y7-F1
#
_cell.length_a   1.000
_cell.length_b   1.000
_cell.length_c   1.000
_cell.angle_alpha   90.00
_cell.angle_beta   90.00
_cell.angle_gamma   90.00
#
_symmetry.space_group_name_H-M   'P 1'
#
loop_
_entity.id
_entity.type
_entity.pdbx_description
1 polymer ?
#
loop_
_entity_poly.entity_id
_entity_poly.type
_entity_poly.pdbx_seq_one_letter_code
_entity_poly.pdbx_strand_id
1 'polypeptide(L)'
;MTEFQDITGTNMIECDFTVRSEDYSKYLLQDETILKVKIVVKKIFRSVDVTPEGFPKRLRFDSVNAIAAIVPPAMRGSPSKELWDPNKDVGKEIKFNPLE
;
A
#
# COMPACT_ATOMS: atom_id res chain seq x y z
N MET A 1 11.91 26.56 -13.21
CA MET A 1 10.81 25.65 -12.85
C MET A 1 10.85 24.53 -13.84
N THR A 2 11.32 23.36 -13.42
CA THR A 2 11.47 22.20 -14.32
C THR A 2 10.12 21.51 -14.40
N GLU A 3 9.49 21.56 -15.57
CA GLU A 3 8.30 20.77 -15.87
C GLU A 3 8.68 19.30 -15.83
N PHE A 4 8.11 18.55 -14.90
CA PHE A 4 8.13 17.09 -14.97
C PHE A 4 7.15 16.68 -16.07
N GLN A 5 7.67 16.44 -17.27
CA GLN A 5 6.89 15.80 -18.32
C GLN A 5 6.51 14.38 -17.88
N ASP A 6 5.21 14.12 -17.85
CA ASP A 6 4.62 12.83 -17.51
C ASP A 6 4.96 11.82 -18.62
N ILE A 7 5.94 10.94 -18.36
CA ILE A 7 6.58 10.08 -19.37
C ILE A 7 5.74 8.83 -19.71
N THR A 8 4.45 8.81 -19.35
CA THR A 8 3.54 7.71 -19.67
C THR A 8 2.22 8.26 -20.21
N GLY A 9 2.19 8.55 -21.52
CA GLY A 9 0.98 9.03 -22.20
C GLY A 9 -0.18 8.05 -22.08
N THR A 10 -1.01 8.21 -21.06
CA THR A 10 -2.34 7.60 -20.98
C THR A 10 -3.26 8.48 -20.14
N ASN A 11 -4.20 9.17 -20.79
CA ASN A 11 -5.24 9.90 -20.07
C ASN A 11 -6.07 8.90 -19.25
N MET A 12 -5.94 8.97 -17.93
CA MET A 12 -6.67 8.16 -16.97
C MET A 12 -7.63 9.06 -16.17
N ILE A 13 -8.84 8.58 -15.95
CA ILE A 13 -9.87 9.27 -15.16
C ILE A 13 -9.95 8.59 -13.80
N GLU A 14 -9.87 9.38 -12.71
CA GLU A 14 -10.11 8.89 -11.35
C GLU A 14 -11.59 8.52 -11.17
N CYS A 15 -11.84 7.39 -10.53
CA CYS A 15 -13.17 6.84 -10.31
C CYS A 15 -13.48 6.78 -8.81
N ASP A 16 -14.74 7.09 -8.47
CA ASP A 16 -15.28 6.75 -7.16
C ASP A 16 -15.51 5.25 -7.05
N PHE A 17 -15.38 4.73 -5.83
CA PHE A 17 -15.66 3.33 -5.52
C PHE A 17 -16.18 3.18 -4.11
N THR A 18 -16.78 2.03 -3.84
CA THR A 18 -17.16 1.63 -2.48
C THR A 18 -16.50 0.30 -2.17
N VAL A 19 -15.80 0.25 -1.04
CA VAL A 19 -15.17 -0.97 -0.55
C VAL A 19 -16.24 -1.97 -0.15
N ARG A 20 -16.25 -3.15 -0.78
CA ARG A 20 -17.12 -4.27 -0.37
C ARG A 20 -16.50 -5.13 0.72
N SER A 21 -15.23 -5.50 0.54
CA SER A 21 -14.46 -6.33 1.48
C SER A 21 -12.96 -6.13 1.26
N GLU A 22 -12.20 -6.02 2.34
CA GLU A 22 -10.73 -5.99 2.35
C GLU A 22 -10.23 -6.76 3.59
N ASP A 23 -10.39 -8.08 3.53
CA ASP A 23 -10.07 -8.94 4.66
C ASP A 23 -8.56 -9.09 4.87
N TYR A 24 -8.17 -9.33 6.11
CA TYR A 24 -6.79 -9.65 6.44
C TYR A 24 -6.49 -11.11 6.14
N SER A 25 -5.43 -11.34 5.36
CA SER A 25 -4.70 -12.60 5.38
C SER A 25 -3.98 -12.74 6.71
N LYS A 26 -4.13 -13.88 7.37
CA LYS A 26 -3.53 -14.17 8.68
C LYS A 26 -2.56 -15.33 8.54
N TYR A 27 -1.36 -15.15 9.07
CA TYR A 27 -0.30 -16.15 9.08
C TYR A 27 0.16 -16.36 10.52
N LEU A 28 0.38 -17.62 10.89
CA LEU A 28 1.03 -17.98 12.16
C LEU A 28 2.51 -18.29 11.86
N LEU A 29 3.41 -17.54 12.47
CA LEU A 29 4.85 -17.72 12.31
C LEU A 29 5.38 -18.77 13.30
N GLN A 30 6.65 -19.16 13.13
CA GLN A 30 7.30 -20.19 13.96
C GLN A 30 7.39 -19.82 15.45
N ASP A 31 7.47 -18.53 15.76
CA ASP A 31 7.49 -17.98 17.12
C ASP A 31 6.08 -17.70 17.68
N GLU A 32 5.04 -18.28 17.05
CA GLU A 32 3.64 -18.05 17.38
C GLU A 32 3.14 -16.61 17.14
N THR A 33 3.94 -15.74 16.52
CA THR A 33 3.48 -14.41 16.11
C THR A 33 2.41 -14.54 15.02
N ILE A 34 1.31 -13.82 15.20
CA ILE A 34 0.26 -13.71 14.19
C ILE A 34 0.56 -12.49 13.32
N LEU A 35 0.93 -12.74 12.05
CA LEU A 35 1.09 -11.70 11.04
C LEU A 35 -0.23 -11.50 10.30
N LYS A 36 -0.73 -10.27 10.28
CA LYS A 36 -1.91 -9.86 9.51
C LYS A 36 -1.47 -8.94 8.38
N VAL A 37 -1.87 -9.25 7.16
CA VAL A 37 -1.58 -8.43 5.97
C VAL A 37 -2.87 -8.21 5.19
N LYS A 38 -3.12 -6.96 4.78
CA LYS A 38 -4.13 -6.65 3.76
C LYS A 38 -3.64 -5.56 2.82
N ILE A 39 -4.21 -5.53 1.63
CA ILE A 39 -4.05 -4.44 0.66
C ILE A 39 -5.25 -3.53 0.82
N VAL A 40 -5.01 -2.23 1.05
CA VAL A 40 -6.05 -1.21 1.11
C VAL A 40 -6.03 -0.41 -0.18
N VAL A 41 -7.12 -0.43 -0.93
CA VAL A 41 -7.27 0.35 -2.16
C VAL A 41 -7.59 1.80 -1.79
N LYS A 42 -6.79 2.74 -2.29
CA LYS A 42 -6.97 4.18 -2.04
C LYS A 42 -7.67 4.89 -3.19
N LYS A 43 -7.32 4.53 -4.42
CA LYS A 43 -7.82 5.18 -5.65
C LYS A 43 -7.95 4.17 -6.76
N ILE A 44 -8.97 4.34 -7.60
CA ILE A 44 -9.13 3.59 -8.85
C ILE A 44 -9.11 4.57 -10.01
N PHE A 45 -8.43 4.20 -11.07
CA PHE A 45 -8.37 4.95 -12.32
C PHE A 45 -8.77 4.05 -13.48
N ARG A 46 -9.48 4.63 -14.44
CA ARG A 46 -9.82 3.95 -15.69
C ARG A 46 -9.27 4.72 -16.89
N SER A 47 -9.04 4.02 -17.99
CA SER A 47 -8.70 4.67 -19.24
C SER A 47 -9.86 5.47 -19.85
N VAL A 48 -9.51 6.51 -20.61
CA VAL A 48 -10.48 7.21 -21.48
C VAL A 48 -10.95 6.30 -22.61
N ASP A 49 -10.04 5.51 -23.20
CA ASP A 49 -10.37 4.54 -24.24
C ASP A 49 -11.22 3.38 -23.70
N VAL A 50 -12.28 3.06 -24.43
CA VAL A 50 -13.21 1.96 -24.14
C VAL A 50 -13.18 0.89 -25.23
N THR A 51 -13.54 -0.34 -24.88
CA THR A 51 -13.79 -1.43 -25.84
C THR A 51 -15.07 -1.13 -26.65
N PRO A 52 -15.32 -1.83 -27.78
CA PRO A 52 -16.56 -1.67 -28.53
C PRO A 52 -17.84 -1.87 -27.69
N GLU A 53 -17.75 -2.66 -26.62
CA GLU A 53 -18.84 -2.94 -25.67
C GLU A 53 -18.98 -1.86 -24.58
N GLY A 54 -18.10 -0.85 -24.57
CA GLY A 54 -18.14 0.27 -23.64
C GLY A 54 -17.35 0.10 -22.34
N PHE A 55 -16.58 -0.96 -22.18
CA PHE A 55 -15.75 -1.16 -20.99
C PHE A 55 -14.42 -0.39 -21.08
N PRO A 56 -13.88 0.15 -19.98
CA PRO A 56 -12.55 0.75 -20.01
C PRO A 56 -11.49 -0.27 -20.43
N LYS A 57 -10.65 0.08 -21.40
CA LYS A 57 -9.57 -0.81 -21.87
C LYS A 57 -8.51 -1.09 -20.82
N ARG A 58 -8.29 -0.17 -19.86
CA ARG A 58 -7.33 -0.33 -18.77
C ARG A 58 -7.90 0.16 -17.44
N LEU A 59 -7.50 -0.52 -16.37
CA LEU A 59 -7.74 -0.14 -14.99
C LEU A 59 -6.40 -0.07 -14.25
N ARG A 60 -6.25 0.92 -13.37
CA ARG A 60 -5.12 1.06 -12.44
C ARG A 60 -5.67 1.38 -11.07
N PHE A 61 -5.02 0.95 -10.02
CA PHE A 61 -5.33 1.39 -8.66
C PHE A 61 -4.06 1.76 -7.91
N ASP A 62 -4.22 2.65 -6.94
CA ASP A 62 -3.20 2.95 -5.92
C ASP A 62 -3.61 2.26 -4.63
N SER A 63 -2.66 1.65 -3.93
CA SER A 63 -2.90 0.87 -2.73
C SER A 63 -1.76 0.99 -1.72
N VAL A 64 -2.05 0.67 -0.46
CA VAL A 64 -1.04 0.49 0.59
C VAL A 64 -1.20 -0.86 1.26
N ASN A 65 -0.08 -1.45 1.67
CA ASN A 65 -0.09 -2.63 2.53
C ASN A 65 -0.33 -2.18 3.97
N ALA A 66 -1.39 -2.69 4.59
CA ALA A 66 -1.62 -2.57 6.02
C ALA A 66 -1.17 -3.86 6.71
N ILE A 67 -0.13 -3.76 7.53
CA ILE A 67 0.55 -4.89 8.16
C ILE A 67 0.47 -4.73 9.68
N ALA A 68 0.16 -5.82 10.39
CA ALA A 68 0.24 -5.88 11.84
C ALA A 68 0.86 -7.20 12.29
N ALA A 69 1.80 -7.13 13.25
CA ALA A 69 2.37 -8.29 13.91
C ALA A 69 1.86 -8.34 15.35
N ILE A 70 1.20 -9.44 15.72
CA ILE A 70 0.68 -9.66 17.07
C ILE A 70 1.53 -10.75 17.72
N VAL A 71 2.48 -10.31 18.54
CA VAL A 71 3.45 -11.15 19.24
C VAL A 71 2.82 -11.81 20.47
N PRO A 72 3.19 -13.06 20.83
CA PRO A 72 2.72 -13.72 22.05
C PRO A 72 3.03 -12.90 23.31
N PRO A 73 2.16 -12.94 24.35
CA PRO A 73 2.33 -12.11 25.54
C PRO A 73 3.70 -12.23 26.22
N ALA A 74 4.25 -13.45 26.28
CA ALA A 74 5.55 -13.72 26.90
C ALA A 74 6.74 -13.08 26.15
N MET A 75 6.57 -12.74 24.87
CA MET A 75 7.61 -12.16 24.01
C MET A 75 7.42 -10.66 23.77
N ARG A 76 6.41 -10.03 24.37
CA ARG A 76 6.19 -8.58 24.23
C ARG A 76 7.21 -7.82 25.05
N GLY A 77 7.87 -6.85 24.42
CA GLY A 77 8.67 -5.85 25.12
C GLY A 77 7.79 -4.91 25.98
N SER A 78 8.43 -4.13 26.83
CA SER A 78 7.74 -3.04 27.53
C SER A 78 7.23 -2.01 26.51
N PRO A 79 6.04 -1.40 26.73
CA PRO A 79 5.56 -0.32 25.87
C PRO A 79 6.59 0.80 25.73
N SER A 80 6.66 1.40 24.53
CA SER A 80 7.53 2.55 24.30
C SER A 80 7.14 3.69 25.23
N LYS A 81 8.16 4.30 25.86
CA LYS A 81 8.02 5.58 26.60
C LYS A 81 8.37 6.78 25.73
N GLU A 82 8.94 6.55 24.55
CA GLU A 82 9.29 7.61 23.62
C GLU A 82 8.04 8.15 22.94
N LEU A 83 7.95 9.48 22.86
CA LEU A 83 6.95 10.13 22.03
C LEU A 83 7.21 9.81 20.56
N TRP A 84 6.14 9.58 19.81
CA TRP A 84 6.25 9.42 18.37
C TRP A 84 6.68 10.74 17.74
N ASP A 85 7.78 10.71 16.97
CA ASP A 85 8.25 11.83 16.18
C ASP A 85 8.28 11.40 14.70
N PRO A 86 7.44 11.99 13.84
CA PRO A 86 7.37 11.64 12.42
C PRO A 86 8.64 12.00 11.65
N ASN A 87 9.52 12.85 12.20
CA ASN A 87 10.79 13.23 11.57
C ASN A 87 11.95 12.34 12.03
N LYS A 88 11.71 11.46 13.00
CA LYS A 88 12.72 10.53 13.49
C LYS A 88 13.13 9.59 12.36
N ASP A 89 14.44 9.50 12.12
CA ASP A 89 15.07 8.64 11.11
C ASP A 89 14.80 9.00 9.64
N VAL A 90 14.18 10.16 9.36
CA VAL A 90 14.11 10.72 8.00
C VAL A 90 15.52 10.94 7.46
N GLY A 91 15.84 10.33 6.32
CA GLY A 91 17.18 10.36 5.71
C GLY A 91 18.13 9.26 6.19
N LYS A 92 17.74 8.45 7.17
CA LYS A 92 18.44 7.22 7.57
C LYS A 92 17.75 5.95 7.06
N GLU A 93 16.75 6.08 6.18
CA GLU A 93 16.02 4.92 5.69
C GLU A 93 16.95 3.96 4.93
N ILE A 94 16.74 2.66 5.13
CA ILE A 94 17.43 1.62 4.35
C ILE A 94 16.97 1.79 2.90
N LYS A 95 17.87 2.26 2.05
CA LYS A 95 17.65 2.33 0.61
C LYS A 95 17.85 0.94 0.02
N PHE A 96 16.78 0.37 -0.54
CA PHE A 96 16.90 -0.85 -1.34
C PHE A 96 17.33 -0.46 -2.74
N ASN A 97 18.49 -0.96 -3.17
CA ASN A 97 18.88 -0.86 -4.56
C ASN A 97 18.06 -1.87 -5.38
N PRO A 98 17.55 -1.49 -6.56
CA PRO A 98 16.95 -2.46 -7.48
C PRO A 98 17.97 -3.56 -7.78
N LEU A 99 17.52 -4.83 -7.77
CA LEU A 99 18.30 -5.91 -8.35
C LEU A 99 18.26 -5.75 -9.89
N GLU A 100 19.44 -5.66 -10.51
CA GLU A 100 19.62 -5.67 -11.97
C GLU A 100 19.26 -7.01 -12.60
#